data_AF-A0A3D2RAY1-F1
#
_entry.id   AF-A0A3D2RAY1-F1
#
_cell.length_a   1.000
_cell.length_b   1.000
_cell.length_c   1.000
_cell.angle_alpha   90.00
_cell.angle_beta   90.00
_cell.angle_gamma   90.00
#
_symmetry.space_group_name_H-M   'P 1'
#
loop_
_entity.id
_entity.type
_entity.pdbx_description
1 polymer ?
#
loop_
_entity_poly.entity_id
_entity_poly.type
_entity_poly.pdbx_seq_one_letter_code
_entity_poly.pdbx_strand_id
1 'polypeptide(L)' 'QEALRIDLWTKTMPLDQMKVFFHQTLVALSGTFERATDDQKMAATMRDFCDYFAEKLELDTGNTNQD' A
#
# COMPACT_ATOMS: atom_id res chain seq x y z
N GLN A 1 -23.26 5.48 -5.10
CA GLN A 1 -22.35 5.08 -4.01
C GLN A 1 -21.27 6.14 -3.97
N GLU A 2 -21.18 6.92 -2.90
CA GLU A 2 -20.09 7.91 -2.75
C GLU A 2 -18.84 7.18 -2.26
N ALA A 3 -17.74 7.36 -2.99
CA ALA A 3 -16.45 6.84 -2.54
C ALA A 3 -15.90 7.75 -1.44
N LEU A 4 -15.45 7.16 -0.33
CA LEU A 4 -14.73 7.88 0.70
C LEU A 4 -13.39 8.37 0.14
N ARG A 5 -13.21 9.69 0.09
CA ARG A 5 -11.93 10.31 -0.24
C ARG A 5 -11.12 10.42 1.04
N ILE A 6 -10.00 9.71 1.11
CA ILE A 6 -9.05 9.81 2.23
C ILE A 6 -7.84 10.60 1.73
N ASP A 7 -7.57 11.75 2.35
CA ASP A 7 -6.32 12.49 2.12
C ASP A 7 -5.22 11.81 2.94
N LEU A 8 -4.48 10.91 2.30
CA LEU A 8 -3.44 10.08 2.89
C LEU A 8 -2.11 10.83 3.14
N TRP A 9 -2.09 12.16 3.02
CA TRP A 9 -0.88 12.96 3.09
C TRP A 9 -1.12 14.23 3.90
N THR A 10 -0.14 14.59 4.72
CA THR A 10 -0.12 15.88 5.42
C THR A 10 0.94 16.77 4.78
N LYS A 11 0.72 18.09 4.75
CA LYS A 11 1.64 19.07 4.11
C LYS A 11 3.08 19.00 4.61
N THR A 12 3.32 18.37 5.75
CA THR A 12 4.62 18.26 6.43
C THR A 12 5.25 16.87 6.34
N MET A 13 4.59 15.90 5.69
CA MET A 13 5.10 14.53 5.59
C MET A 13 6.21 14.45 4.54
N PRO A 14 7.39 13.88 4.86
CA PRO A 14 8.42 13.59 3.88
C PRO A 14 7.88 12.67 2.78
N LEU A 15 8.33 12.88 1.53
CA LEU A 15 7.88 12.12 0.37
C LEU A 15 8.06 10.61 0.56
N ASP A 16 9.14 10.18 1.23
CA ASP A 16 9.42 8.76 1.46
C ASP A 16 8.41 8.12 2.42
N GLN A 17 8.05 8.83 3.49
CA GLN A 17 7.02 8.37 4.42
C GLN A 17 5.64 8.33 3.74
N MET A 18 5.34 9.28 2.85
CA MET A 18 4.10 9.29 2.08
C MET A 18 4.02 8.05 1.17
N LYS A 19 5.09 7.73 0.43
CA LYS A 19 5.13 6.54 -0.44
C LYS A 19 4.90 5.24 0.33
N VAL A 20 5.52 5.08 1.51
CA VAL A 20 5.32 3.92 2.39
C VAL A 20 3.87 3.83 2.86
N PHE A 21 3.26 4.93 3.25
CA PHE A 21 1.88 4.96 3.73
C PHE A 21 0.87 4.60 2.63
N PHE A 22 1.09 5.08 1.40
CA PHE A 22 0.29 4.67 0.24
C PHE A 22 0.41 3.18 -0.03
N HIS A 23 1.63 2.62 -0.02
CA HIS A 23 1.85 1.19 -0.19
C HIS A 23 1.11 0.37 0.88
N GLN A 24 1.27 0.70 2.17
CA GLN A 24 0.59 0.01 3.26
C GLN A 24 -0.93 0.08 3.12
N THR A 25 -1.46 1.22 2.70
CA THR A 25 -2.90 1.40 2.47
C THR A 25 -3.40 0.49 1.34
N LEU A 26 -2.68 0.40 0.22
CA LEU A 26 -3.04 -0.46 -0.90
C LEU A 26 -3.00 -1.96 -0.54
N VAL A 27 -2.00 -2.39 0.22
CA VAL A 27 -1.91 -3.77 0.72
C VAL A 27 -3.08 -4.10 1.65
N ALA A 28 -3.41 -3.21 2.60
CA ALA A 28 -4.52 -3.39 3.52
C ALA A 28 -5.88 -3.41 2.80
N LEU A 29 -6.05 -2.59 1.77
CA LEU A 29 -7.24 -2.58 0.91
C LEU A 29 -7.36 -3.89 0.14
N SER A 30 -6.26 -4.43 -0.39
CA SER A 30 -6.25 -5.72 -1.09
C SER A 30 -6.74 -6.87 -0.21
N GLY A 31 -6.27 -6.95 1.04
CA GLY A 31 -6.75 -7.95 2.00
C GLY A 31 -8.18 -7.70 2.50
N THR A 32 -8.65 -6.46 2.48
CA THR A 32 -10.06 -6.15 2.77
C THR A 32 -10.97 -6.51 1.61
N PHE A 33 -10.53 -6.27 0.37
CA PHE A 33 -11.23 -6.69 -0.83
C PHE A 33 -11.38 -8.21 -0.87
N GLU A 34 -10.30 -8.96 -0.65
CA GLU A 34 -10.34 -10.43 -0.58
C GLU A 34 -11.36 -10.95 0.42
N ARG A 35 -11.35 -10.42 1.66
CA ARG A 35 -12.30 -10.84 2.70
C ARG A 35 -13.75 -10.47 2.39
N ALA A 36 -13.97 -9.42 1.60
CA ALA A 36 -15.31 -8.94 1.26
C ALA A 36 -15.91 -9.65 0.04
N THR A 37 -15.08 -10.06 -0.92
CA THR A 37 -15.52 -10.64 -2.20
C THR A 37 -15.21 -12.12 -2.35
N ASP A 38 -14.31 -12.67 -1.51
CA ASP A 38 -13.73 -14.01 -1.60
C ASP A 38 -12.95 -14.25 -2.92
N ASP A 39 -12.64 -13.18 -3.67
CA ASP A 39 -11.89 -13.27 -4.92
C ASP A 39 -10.37 -13.24 -4.65
N GLN A 40 -9.83 -14.43 -4.40
CA GLN A 40 -8.40 -14.64 -4.15
C GLN A 40 -7.52 -14.29 -5.35
N LYS A 41 -8.01 -14.44 -6.58
CA LYS A 41 -7.21 -14.16 -7.78
C LYS A 41 -6.99 -12.66 -7.94
N MET A 42 -8.07 -11.88 -7.82
CA MET A 42 -7.97 -10.42 -7.87
C MET A 42 -7.20 -9.87 -6.69
N ALA A 43 -7.39 -10.42 -5.49
CA ALA A 43 -6.60 -10.04 -4.32
C ALA A 43 -5.10 -10.31 -4.50
N ALA A 44 -4.72 -11.44 -5.12
CA ALA A 44 -3.34 -11.75 -5.44
C ALA A 44 -2.76 -10.75 -6.45
N THR A 45 -3.47 -10.44 -7.53
CA THR A 45 -3.03 -9.44 -8.52
C THR A 45 -2.87 -8.04 -7.91
N MET A 46 -3.74 -7.65 -6.98
CA MET A 46 -3.60 -6.38 -6.28
C MET A 46 -2.36 -6.36 -5.37
N ARG A 47 -2.05 -7.49 -4.71
CA ARG A 47 -0.82 -7.64 -3.92
C ARG A 47 0.43 -7.59 -4.79
N ASP A 48 0.45 -8.30 -5.93
CA ASP A 48 1.55 -8.23 -6.90
C ASP A 48 1.79 -6.80 -7.40
N PHE A 49 0.70 -6.03 -7.62
CA PHE A 49 0.80 -4.61 -7.96
C PHE A 49 1.39 -3.78 -6.82
N CYS A 50 1.04 -4.05 -5.57
CA CYS A 50 1.63 -3.37 -4.41
C CYS A 50 3.13 -3.66 -4.30
N ASP A 51 3.55 -4.91 -4.50
CA ASP A 51 4.95 -5.31 -4.46
C ASP A 51 5.75 -4.64 -5.58
N TYR A 52 5.20 -4.63 -6.81
CA TYR A 52 5.77 -3.88 -7.93
C TYR A 52 5.88 -2.38 -7.65
N PHE A 53 4.85 -1.80 -7.02
CA PHE A 53 4.83 -0.39 -6.63
C PHE A 53 5.93 -0.08 -5.62
N ALA A 54 6.13 -0.95 -4.63
CA ALA A 54 7.20 -0.83 -3.65
C ALA A 54 8.59 -0.92 -4.29
N GLU A 55 8.80 -1.90 -5.18
CA GLU A 55 10.06 -2.08 -5.92
C GLU A 55 10.39 -0.85 -6.78
N LYS A 56 9.41 -0.33 -7.54
CA LYS A 56 9.62 0.83 -8.42
C LYS A 56 9.85 2.14 -7.68
N LEU A 57 9.37 2.25 -6.46
CA LEU A 57 9.61 3.42 -5.62
C LEU A 57 10.90 3.31 -4.82
N GLU A 58 11.67 2.22 -5.02
CA GLU A 58 12.83 1.87 -4.21
C GLU A 58 12.51 1.97 -2.72
N LEU A 59 11.32 1.50 -2.33
CA LEU A 59 10.97 1.27 -0.93
C LEU A 59 11.72 0.04 -0.40
N ASP A 60 12.99 -0.12 -0.80
CA ASP A 60 13.87 -1.08 -0.20
C ASP A 60 14.20 -0.54 1.18
N THR A 61 13.81 -1.32 2.19
CA THR A 61 14.12 -1.12 3.59
C THR A 61 15.62 -1.14 3.82
N GLY A 62 16.32 -0.07 3.44
CA GLY A 62 17.68 0.25 3.88
C GLY A 62 17.74 0.72 5.33
N ASN A 63 16.87 0.20 6.19
CA ASN A 63 16.97 0.25 7.65
C ASN A 63 16.16 -0.92 8.24
N THR A 64 16.60 -2.13 7.95
CA THR A 64 16.82 -3.08 9.04
C THR A 64 17.86 -2.43 9.96
N ASN A 65 17.41 -1.60 10.91
CA ASN A 65 18.16 -1.51 12.14
C ASN A 65 18.09 -2.92 12.73
N GLN A 66 19.19 -3.63 12.54
CA GLN A 66 19.71 -4.54 13.55
C GLN A 66 19.64 -3.80 14.88
N ASP A 67 18.71 -4.22 15.75
CA ASP A 67 18.89 -4.46 17.19
C ASP A 67 17.53 -4.82 17.82
#